data_AF-A0A7S2F034-F1
#
_entry.id   AF-A0A7S2F034-F1
#
_cell.length_a   1.000
_cell.length_b   1.000
_cell.length_c   1.000
_cell.angle_alpha   90.00
_cell.angle_beta   90.00
_cell.angle_gamma   90.00
#
_symmetry.space_group_name_H-M   'P 1'
#
loop_
_entity.id
_entity.type
_entity.pdbx_description
1 polymer ?
#
loop_
_entity_poly.entity_id
_entity_poly.type
_entity_poly.pdbx_seq_one_letter_code
_entity_poly.pdbx_strand_id
1 'polypeptide(L)'
;ETDDKVLHGAVASGKRIGAIFKEPTITPTTEQVKEFGLKKPFGSPNGAMRRGWNGITISRDTIHIPGIKLGFERPVLFERHAVGGEYGAGWKSIGKGRVLTTFFPEDMKKNKPEVIDGREVTDDETAIVVYDNPLDNVEDLAHIFFTRCLEANIVPYVVTKKTVFKWQEGFWRKMKKVFDADYKEKYVAAGLLKGCGGELVHLISDAATMQIIRWTGGGFGMACHNYDGDMLTDEVAQVHRSPGFITSNLVGKSEDGSLIKEFEASHGTVADLWHMHLRGEETSMNPLGMVVALLGAMDHAAVLDPTNQAAVTKFTVNCREAVYAAFREGRGTRDLNGPEGLTTEQFVESVAADLAKRMALDEVPAPYVPAPQEEKRGSRLVGAAYEEIDEDKMKQFFNKFDTDGNGDISFQEFVDMTIELGIAPKKPDAVMKYQASGRRAAEVIETPK
;
A
#
# COMPACT_ATOMS: atom_id res chain seq x y z
N GLU A 1 -2.44 17.48 25.67
CA GLU A 1 -2.23 17.19 27.10
C GLU A 1 -0.81 16.73 27.43
N THR A 2 -0.22 15.83 26.66
CA THR A 2 1.09 15.22 26.99
C THR A 2 2.27 15.79 26.21
N ASP A 3 2.04 16.73 25.27
CA ASP A 3 3.07 17.31 24.38
C ASP A 3 3.95 16.21 23.73
N ASP A 4 3.30 15.21 23.12
CA ASP A 4 3.88 14.00 22.50
C ASP A 4 4.67 13.05 23.43
N LYS A 5 4.69 13.27 24.76
CA LYS A 5 5.33 12.31 25.69
C LYS A 5 4.73 10.90 25.60
N VAL A 6 3.42 10.78 25.30
CA VAL A 6 2.77 9.49 25.09
C VAL A 6 3.32 8.76 23.86
N LEU A 7 3.56 9.49 22.76
CA LEU A 7 4.16 8.95 21.53
C LEU A 7 5.60 8.51 21.79
N HIS A 8 6.39 9.31 22.49
CA HIS A 8 7.75 8.93 22.86
C HIS A 8 7.80 7.68 23.77
N GLY A 9 6.87 7.57 24.72
CA GLY A 9 6.71 6.39 25.56
C GLY A 9 6.29 5.14 24.77
N ALA A 10 5.39 5.30 23.79
CA ALA A 10 4.98 4.23 22.89
C ALA A 10 6.16 3.76 22.00
N VAL A 11 6.93 4.68 21.42
CA VAL A 11 8.15 4.35 20.64
C VAL A 11 9.16 3.60 21.49
N ALA A 12 9.43 4.06 22.72
CA ALA A 12 10.34 3.38 23.64
C ALA A 12 9.84 1.97 24.02
N SER A 13 8.52 1.81 24.22
CA SER A 13 7.94 0.50 24.50
C SER A 13 7.99 -0.43 23.27
N GLY A 14 7.74 0.09 22.07
CA GLY A 14 7.86 -0.66 20.83
C GLY A 14 9.29 -1.14 20.57
N LYS A 15 10.31 -0.33 20.90
CA LYS A 15 11.72 -0.77 20.86
C LYS A 15 11.99 -1.96 21.79
N ARG A 16 11.38 -1.95 22.98
CA ARG A 16 11.58 -2.99 23.99
C ARG A 16 10.80 -4.27 23.69
N ILE A 17 9.58 -4.14 23.18
CA ILE A 17 8.64 -5.26 22.99
C ILE A 17 8.75 -5.86 21.59
N GLY A 18 8.99 -5.05 20.56
CA GLY A 18 9.17 -5.50 19.18
C GLY A 18 7.89 -5.85 18.40
N ALA A 19 6.73 -5.94 19.06
CA ALA A 19 5.43 -6.17 18.42
C ALA A 19 4.42 -5.08 18.82
N ILE A 20 3.84 -4.40 17.83
CA ILE A 20 2.97 -3.24 18.05
C ILE A 20 1.72 -3.38 17.17
N PHE A 21 0.54 -3.27 17.77
CA PHE A 21 -0.69 -2.95 17.06
C PHE A 21 -0.99 -1.46 17.23
N LYS A 22 -1.34 -0.80 16.14
CA LYS A 22 -1.69 0.62 16.15
C LYS A 22 -3.01 0.83 15.41
N GLU A 23 -3.95 1.49 16.07
CA GLU A 23 -5.16 1.99 15.43
C GLU A 23 -4.87 3.24 14.57
N PRO A 24 -5.73 3.57 13.60
CA PRO A 24 -5.64 4.83 12.87
C PRO A 24 -5.64 6.04 13.82
N THR A 25 -4.80 7.03 13.53
CA THR A 25 -4.65 8.25 14.35
C THR A 25 -4.88 9.50 13.51
N ILE A 26 -5.48 10.52 14.10
CA ILE A 26 -5.68 11.80 13.42
C ILE A 26 -4.37 12.60 13.41
N THR A 27 -3.91 12.99 12.21
CA THR A 27 -2.93 14.07 12.05
C THR A 27 -3.72 15.36 11.82
N PRO A 28 -3.84 16.24 12.82
CA PRO A 28 -4.85 17.30 12.80
C PRO A 28 -4.53 18.38 11.77
N THR A 29 -5.52 18.77 10.96
CA THR A 29 -5.44 19.96 10.10
C THR A 29 -5.46 21.25 10.93
N THR A 30 -5.20 22.40 10.28
CA THR A 30 -5.29 23.71 10.93
C THR A 30 -6.68 23.98 11.52
N GLU A 31 -7.72 23.51 10.85
CA GLU A 31 -9.11 23.60 11.28
C GLU A 31 -9.34 22.70 12.50
N GLN A 32 -8.89 21.45 12.45
CA GLN A 32 -9.01 20.48 13.54
C GLN A 32 -8.22 20.88 14.78
N VAL A 33 -7.10 21.58 14.63
CA VAL A 33 -6.36 22.18 15.76
C VAL A 33 -7.26 23.14 16.54
N LYS A 34 -8.05 23.96 15.84
CA LYS A 34 -9.01 24.88 16.48
C LYS A 34 -10.20 24.11 17.06
N GLU A 35 -10.76 23.17 16.31
CA GLU A 35 -11.90 22.34 16.70
C GLU A 35 -11.63 21.57 18.00
N PHE A 36 -10.47 20.92 18.09
CA PHE A 36 -10.08 20.11 19.25
C PHE A 36 -9.41 20.92 20.37
N GLY A 37 -9.25 22.24 20.20
CA GLY A 37 -8.58 23.10 21.19
C GLY A 37 -7.11 22.73 21.44
N LEU A 38 -6.39 22.30 20.40
CA LEU A 38 -4.98 21.90 20.51
C LEU A 38 -4.08 23.13 20.63
N LYS A 39 -3.04 23.04 21.47
CA LYS A 39 -2.06 24.11 21.68
C LYS A 39 -1.26 24.46 20.41
N LYS A 40 -1.05 23.47 19.55
CA LYS A 40 -0.26 23.56 18.31
C LYS A 40 -0.66 22.45 17.34
N PRO A 41 -0.38 22.58 16.04
CA PRO A 41 -0.43 21.44 15.13
C PRO A 41 0.63 20.42 15.55
N PHE A 42 0.20 19.17 15.73
CA PHE A 42 1.08 18.03 15.97
C PHE A 42 1.33 17.31 14.64
N GLY A 43 2.57 16.87 14.43
CA GLY A 43 2.93 16.11 13.24
C GLY A 43 2.41 14.67 13.30
N SER A 44 2.50 13.95 12.18
CA SER A 44 2.10 12.55 12.13
C SER A 44 2.98 11.68 13.04
N PRO A 45 2.40 10.80 13.90
CA PRO A 45 3.16 9.88 14.74
C PRO A 45 3.95 8.86 13.90
N ASN A 46 3.52 8.59 12.67
CA ASN A 46 4.14 7.62 11.76
C ASN A 46 5.62 7.92 11.52
N GLY A 47 5.98 9.19 11.34
CA GLY A 47 7.37 9.59 11.16
C GLY A 47 8.24 9.32 12.39
N ALA A 48 7.69 9.54 13.60
CA ALA A 48 8.41 9.28 14.85
C ALA A 48 8.62 7.78 15.09
N MET A 49 7.61 6.95 14.80
CA MET A 49 7.69 5.49 14.93
C MET A 49 8.65 4.88 13.92
N ARG A 50 8.56 5.27 12.64
CA ARG A 50 9.47 4.79 11.58
C ARG A 50 10.93 5.10 11.91
N ARG A 51 11.25 6.31 12.36
CA ARG A 51 12.61 6.65 12.84
C ARG A 51 12.97 5.93 14.12
N GLY A 52 12.03 5.84 15.05
CA GLY A 52 12.23 5.20 16.35
C GLY A 52 12.56 3.72 16.24
N TRP A 53 12.00 2.99 15.28
CA TRP A 53 12.19 1.55 15.15
C TRP A 53 13.11 1.15 14.00
N ASN A 54 13.92 2.09 13.48
CA ASN A 54 14.78 1.88 12.32
C ASN A 54 14.03 1.25 11.14
N GLY A 55 12.89 1.86 10.78
CA GLY A 55 11.99 1.39 9.75
C GLY A 55 12.72 1.11 8.44
N ILE A 56 12.58 -0.11 7.95
CA ILE A 56 13.12 -0.58 6.68
C ILE A 56 12.05 -0.42 5.61
N THR A 57 10.90 -1.05 5.82
CA THR A 57 9.80 -1.09 4.85
C THR A 57 8.45 -1.03 5.53
N ILE A 58 7.44 -0.60 4.78
CA ILE A 58 6.03 -0.70 5.13
C ILE A 58 5.44 -1.66 4.12
N SER A 59 5.11 -2.86 4.58
CA SER A 59 4.52 -3.89 3.75
C SER A 59 3.03 -3.65 3.62
N ARG A 60 2.58 -3.42 2.38
CA ARG A 60 1.18 -3.17 2.04
C ARG A 60 0.64 -4.24 1.12
N ASP A 61 0.16 -5.31 1.72
CA ASP A 61 -0.31 -6.49 1.00
C ASP A 61 -1.83 -6.52 0.91
N THR A 62 -2.32 -7.09 -0.18
CA THR A 62 -3.75 -7.38 -0.40
C THR A 62 -4.26 -8.47 0.56
N ILE A 63 -5.43 -8.22 1.16
CA ILE A 63 -6.11 -9.15 2.05
C ILE A 63 -7.11 -9.98 1.25
N HIS A 64 -6.85 -11.28 1.14
CA HIS A 64 -7.77 -12.23 0.51
C HIS A 64 -8.64 -12.94 1.53
N ILE A 65 -9.94 -13.03 1.24
CA ILE A 65 -10.87 -13.92 1.95
C ILE A 65 -11.12 -15.12 1.02
N PRO A 66 -10.64 -16.34 1.37
CA PRO A 66 -10.85 -17.52 0.55
C PRO A 66 -12.33 -17.71 0.19
N GLY A 67 -12.66 -17.89 -1.10
CA GLY A 67 -14.05 -18.05 -1.56
C GLY A 67 -14.78 -16.76 -1.91
N ILE A 68 -14.18 -15.58 -1.66
CA ILE A 68 -14.69 -14.29 -2.12
C ILE A 68 -13.75 -13.75 -3.20
N LYS A 69 -14.30 -13.46 -4.38
CA LYS A 69 -13.54 -12.83 -5.46
C LYS A 69 -13.45 -11.32 -5.22
N LEU A 70 -12.23 -10.83 -5.08
CA LEU A 70 -11.89 -9.42 -5.00
C LEU A 70 -11.24 -8.97 -6.32
N GLY A 71 -10.76 -7.72 -6.39
CA GLY A 71 -10.23 -7.16 -7.63
C GLY A 71 -8.93 -7.80 -8.11
N PHE A 72 -8.10 -8.31 -7.19
CA PHE A 72 -6.95 -9.16 -7.54
C PHE A 72 -7.25 -10.61 -7.23
N GLU A 73 -7.11 -11.50 -8.21
CA GLU A 73 -7.41 -12.93 -8.06
C GLU A 73 -6.38 -13.65 -7.18
N ARG A 74 -5.12 -13.21 -7.23
CA ARG A 74 -4.03 -13.70 -6.39
C ARG A 74 -3.42 -12.60 -5.53
N PRO A 75 -2.70 -12.95 -4.45
CA PRO A 75 -2.02 -11.97 -3.62
C PRO A 75 -1.06 -11.08 -4.41
N VAL A 76 -1.06 -9.81 -4.04
CA VAL A 76 -0.14 -8.75 -4.45
C VAL A 76 0.57 -8.26 -3.20
N LEU A 77 1.91 -8.25 -3.24
CA LEU A 77 2.76 -7.77 -2.15
C LEU A 77 3.37 -6.43 -2.51
N PHE A 78 3.50 -5.55 -1.53
CA PHE A 78 4.10 -4.23 -1.79
C PHE A 78 5.03 -3.83 -0.65
N GLU A 79 6.25 -3.43 -0.98
CA GLU A 79 7.24 -2.94 -0.03
C GLU A 79 7.55 -1.47 -0.31
N ARG A 80 6.95 -0.60 0.51
CA ARG A 80 7.21 0.85 0.51
C ARG A 80 8.40 1.11 1.44
N HIS A 81 9.49 1.67 0.91
CA HIS A 81 10.62 2.09 1.74
C HIS A 81 10.14 3.05 2.84
N ALA A 82 10.42 2.73 4.11
CA ALA A 82 9.76 3.38 5.24
C ALA A 82 10.28 4.80 5.54
N VAL A 83 11.40 5.19 4.96
CA VAL A 83 12.15 6.41 5.30
C VAL A 83 12.57 7.18 4.06
N GLY A 84 12.98 8.44 4.26
CA GLY A 84 13.45 9.32 3.19
C GLY A 84 12.34 9.91 2.31
N GLY A 85 12.77 10.74 1.37
CA GLY A 85 11.93 11.38 0.36
C GLY A 85 11.20 12.62 0.89
N GLU A 86 10.19 13.05 0.13
CA GLU A 86 9.48 14.31 0.38
C GLU A 86 8.78 14.35 1.75
N TYR A 87 8.42 13.20 2.32
CA TYR A 87 7.85 13.10 3.67
C TYR A 87 8.79 13.59 4.79
N GLY A 88 10.09 13.60 4.55
CA GLY A 88 11.11 14.10 5.48
C GLY A 88 11.62 15.51 5.14
N ALA A 89 11.02 16.20 4.19
CA ALA A 89 11.59 17.42 3.63
C ALA A 89 11.55 18.62 4.59
N GLY A 90 12.65 19.37 4.63
CA GLY A 90 12.66 20.75 5.10
C GLY A 90 12.25 21.68 3.96
N TRP A 91 11.42 22.68 4.24
CA TRP A 91 10.96 23.61 3.21
C TRP A 91 10.74 25.02 3.72
N LYS A 92 10.77 25.99 2.79
CA LYS A 92 10.41 27.38 3.02
C LYS A 92 9.97 28.06 1.72
N SER A 93 8.90 28.84 1.76
CA SER A 93 8.56 29.78 0.67
C SER A 93 9.40 31.05 0.78
N ILE A 94 10.05 31.43 -0.31
CA ILE A 94 10.91 32.62 -0.42
C ILE A 94 10.60 33.40 -1.70
N GLY A 95 11.04 34.66 -1.78
CA GLY A 95 11.03 35.45 -3.02
C GLY A 95 12.39 35.46 -3.72
N LYS A 96 12.58 36.44 -4.61
CA LYS A 96 13.79 36.64 -5.43
C LYS A 96 15.08 36.62 -4.61
N GLY A 97 16.08 35.87 -5.07
CA GLY A 97 17.38 35.77 -4.41
C GLY A 97 18.18 34.54 -4.85
N ARG A 98 19.19 34.15 -4.07
CA ARG A 98 20.02 32.96 -4.36
C ARG A 98 19.89 31.91 -3.28
N VAL A 99 19.79 30.65 -3.69
CA VAL A 99 19.79 29.47 -2.81
C VAL A 99 21.06 28.66 -3.02
N LEU A 100 21.65 28.21 -1.92
CA LEU A 100 22.82 27.32 -1.90
C LEU A 100 22.52 26.14 -0.98
N THR A 101 22.71 24.92 -1.50
CA THR A 101 22.63 23.67 -0.71
C THR A 101 24.04 23.13 -0.51
N THR A 102 24.49 23.02 0.73
CA THR A 102 25.87 22.61 1.06
C THR A 102 25.88 21.38 1.96
N PHE A 103 26.67 20.37 1.61
CA PHE A 103 26.93 19.20 2.42
C PHE A 103 28.22 19.38 3.23
N PHE A 104 28.15 19.06 4.52
CA PHE A 104 29.28 19.07 5.44
C PHE A 104 29.61 17.61 5.81
N PRO A 105 30.69 17.02 5.28
CA PRO A 105 31.08 15.66 5.62
C PRO A 105 31.47 15.57 7.11
N GLU A 106 31.23 14.41 7.74
CA GLU A 106 31.50 14.22 9.19
C GLU A 106 32.97 14.48 9.55
N ASP A 107 33.92 13.95 8.77
CA ASP A 107 35.35 14.26 8.90
C ASP A 107 35.73 15.51 8.10
N MET A 108 35.38 16.67 8.66
CA MET A 108 35.74 18.00 8.14
C MET A 108 37.24 18.30 8.12
N LYS A 109 38.07 17.46 8.77
CA LYS A 109 39.54 17.60 8.73
C LYS A 109 40.12 17.01 7.45
N LYS A 110 39.49 15.97 6.90
CA LYS A 110 39.92 15.31 5.65
C LYS A 110 39.16 15.79 4.42
N ASN A 111 37.90 16.17 4.60
CA ASN A 111 37.01 16.55 3.49
C ASN A 111 36.48 17.97 3.69
N LYS A 112 36.36 18.73 2.60
CA LYS A 112 35.80 20.09 2.62
C LYS A 112 34.29 20.05 2.38
N PRO A 113 33.53 21.08 2.81
CA PRO A 113 32.14 21.23 2.41
C PRO A 113 31.97 21.23 0.89
N GLU A 114 30.93 20.56 0.42
CA GLU A 114 30.60 20.45 -0.99
C GLU A 114 29.30 21.20 -1.28
N VAL A 115 29.28 22.01 -2.33
CA VAL A 115 28.06 22.63 -2.82
C VAL A 115 27.33 21.61 -3.70
N ILE A 116 26.20 21.09 -3.20
CA ILE A 116 25.35 20.14 -3.93
C ILE A 116 24.59 20.86 -5.06
N ASP A 117 24.06 22.04 -4.76
CA ASP A 117 23.25 22.84 -5.69
C ASP A 117 23.41 24.34 -5.38
N GLY A 118 23.36 25.15 -6.44
CA GLY A 118 23.26 26.59 -6.32
C GLY A 118 22.42 27.16 -7.44
N ARG A 119 21.37 27.91 -7.10
CA ARG A 119 20.43 28.48 -8.08
C ARG A 119 19.99 29.89 -7.71
N GLU A 120 19.75 30.68 -8.74
CA GLU A 120 19.04 31.95 -8.61
C GLU A 120 17.53 31.68 -8.64
N VAL A 121 16.80 32.32 -7.75
CA VAL A 121 15.34 32.32 -7.63
C VAL A 121 14.85 33.67 -8.16
N THR A 122 14.07 33.63 -9.24
CA THR A 122 13.62 34.81 -9.99
C THR A 122 12.18 35.20 -9.73
N ASP A 123 11.42 34.31 -9.10
CA ASP A 123 9.99 34.47 -8.87
C ASP A 123 9.74 35.15 -7.52
N ASP A 124 8.63 35.86 -7.41
CA ASP A 124 8.24 36.55 -6.18
C ASP A 124 7.80 35.58 -5.07
N GLU A 125 7.43 34.35 -5.45
CA GLU A 125 7.12 33.25 -4.54
C GLU A 125 7.64 31.92 -5.11
N THR A 126 8.50 31.24 -4.35
CA THR A 126 9.06 29.93 -4.70
C THR A 126 9.20 29.10 -3.43
N ALA A 127 8.69 27.86 -3.47
CA ALA A 127 8.96 26.87 -2.44
C ALA A 127 10.33 26.22 -2.69
N ILE A 128 11.25 26.39 -1.73
CA ILE A 128 12.51 25.65 -1.69
C ILE A 128 12.33 24.44 -0.80
N VAL A 129 12.68 23.27 -1.32
CA VAL A 129 12.47 21.97 -0.66
C VAL A 129 13.78 21.19 -0.71
N VAL A 130 14.20 20.67 0.44
CA VAL A 130 15.40 19.84 0.57
C VAL A 130 15.04 18.59 1.37
N TYR A 131 15.44 17.43 0.87
CA TYR A 131 15.26 16.13 1.53
C TYR A 131 16.41 15.19 1.20
N ASP A 132 16.50 14.08 1.93
CA ASP A 132 17.43 12.99 1.71
C ASP A 132 16.72 11.64 1.56
N ASN A 133 17.44 10.64 1.04
CA ASN A 133 17.02 9.25 1.01
C ASN A 133 18.14 8.38 1.60
N PRO A 134 18.00 7.85 2.83
CA PRO A 134 18.98 6.94 3.39
C PRO A 134 18.85 5.57 2.72
N LEU A 135 19.91 5.10 2.06
CA LEU A 135 19.88 3.88 1.23
C LEU A 135 20.56 2.66 1.86
N ASP A 136 21.06 2.78 3.10
CA ASP A 136 21.81 1.70 3.75
C ASP A 136 20.92 0.48 4.03
N ASN A 137 19.69 0.72 4.48
CA ASN A 137 18.71 -0.33 4.78
C ASN A 137 18.00 -0.91 3.53
N VAL A 138 18.34 -0.47 2.32
CA VAL A 138 17.71 -0.99 1.08
C VAL A 138 18.11 -2.46 0.84
N GLU A 139 19.29 -2.87 1.31
CA GLU A 139 19.70 -4.29 1.23
C GLU A 139 18.88 -5.15 2.22
N ASP A 140 18.60 -4.66 3.44
CA ASP A 140 17.66 -5.30 4.36
C ASP A 140 16.24 -5.38 3.73
N LEU A 141 15.77 -4.30 3.09
CA LEU A 141 14.49 -4.26 2.37
C LEU A 141 14.47 -5.33 1.26
N ALA A 142 15.54 -5.45 0.48
CA ALA A 142 15.65 -6.44 -0.59
C ALA A 142 15.50 -7.86 -0.06
N HIS A 143 16.17 -8.20 1.05
CA HIS A 143 16.06 -9.52 1.67
C HIS A 143 14.64 -9.81 2.17
N ILE A 144 13.97 -8.84 2.81
CA ILE A 144 12.59 -8.98 3.25
C ILE A 144 11.68 -9.22 2.04
N PHE A 145 11.77 -8.36 1.03
CA PHE A 145 10.90 -8.37 -0.15
C PHE A 145 11.03 -9.68 -0.95
N PHE A 146 12.26 -10.07 -1.31
CA PHE A 146 12.49 -11.24 -2.15
C PHE A 146 12.23 -12.56 -1.42
N THR A 147 12.46 -12.61 -0.10
CA THR A 147 12.11 -13.81 0.67
C THR A 147 10.59 -14.01 0.66
N ARG A 148 9.82 -12.97 0.98
CA ARG A 148 8.35 -13.04 1.02
C ARG A 148 7.75 -13.34 -0.34
N CYS A 149 8.24 -12.68 -1.40
CA CYS A 149 7.76 -12.94 -2.74
C CYS A 149 8.05 -14.39 -3.18
N LEU A 150 9.21 -14.95 -2.83
CA LEU A 150 9.55 -16.32 -3.16
C LEU A 150 8.64 -17.31 -2.41
N GLU A 151 8.47 -17.13 -1.10
CA GLU A 151 7.58 -17.96 -0.25
C GLU A 151 6.13 -17.93 -0.74
N ALA A 152 5.66 -16.77 -1.21
CA ALA A 152 4.31 -16.59 -1.75
C ALA A 152 4.16 -16.97 -3.23
N ASN A 153 5.22 -17.45 -3.91
CA ASN A 153 5.25 -17.73 -5.34
C ASN A 153 4.81 -16.54 -6.22
N ILE A 154 5.39 -15.37 -5.93
CA ILE A 154 5.05 -14.07 -6.51
C ILE A 154 6.22 -13.51 -7.33
N VAL A 155 5.92 -12.92 -8.49
CA VAL A 155 6.93 -12.32 -9.38
C VAL A 155 7.32 -10.93 -8.87
N PRO A 156 8.61 -10.66 -8.56
CA PRO A 156 9.02 -9.39 -7.97
C PRO A 156 9.38 -8.35 -9.03
N TYR A 157 9.03 -7.10 -8.75
CA TYR A 157 9.36 -5.92 -9.55
C TYR A 157 9.92 -4.81 -8.66
N VAL A 158 10.86 -4.03 -9.19
CA VAL A 158 11.36 -2.81 -8.52
C VAL A 158 10.86 -1.60 -9.28
N VAL A 159 10.25 -0.65 -8.57
CA VAL A 159 9.62 0.52 -9.17
C VAL A 159 10.34 1.79 -8.75
N THR A 160 10.80 2.57 -9.73
CA THR A 160 11.42 3.89 -9.48
C THR A 160 11.25 4.78 -10.72
N LYS A 161 11.38 6.10 -10.56
CA LYS A 161 11.54 7.06 -11.66
C LYS A 161 13.01 7.33 -11.99
N LYS A 162 13.93 6.38 -11.77
CA LYS A 162 15.39 6.54 -11.93
C LYS A 162 15.87 7.04 -13.31
N THR A 163 15.04 6.90 -14.34
CA THR A 163 15.34 7.41 -15.69
C THR A 163 15.31 8.94 -15.75
N VAL A 164 14.53 9.59 -14.89
CA VAL A 164 14.45 11.06 -14.76
C VAL A 164 15.13 11.49 -13.45
N PHE A 165 14.76 10.85 -12.35
CA PHE A 165 15.31 11.11 -11.01
C PHE A 165 16.56 10.28 -10.78
N LYS A 166 17.68 10.73 -11.34
CA LYS A 166 18.94 9.95 -11.38
C LYS A 166 19.44 9.51 -10.00
N TRP A 167 19.12 10.25 -8.94
CA TRP A 167 19.46 9.88 -7.56
C TRP A 167 18.82 8.56 -7.10
N GLN A 168 17.70 8.12 -7.71
CA GLN A 168 17.03 6.86 -7.40
C GLN A 168 17.73 5.62 -7.98
N GLU A 169 18.77 5.78 -8.81
CA GLU A 169 19.54 4.66 -9.37
C GLU A 169 20.18 3.80 -8.27
N GLY A 170 20.56 4.40 -7.14
CA GLY A 170 21.14 3.69 -5.99
C GLY A 170 20.21 2.61 -5.43
N PHE A 171 18.90 2.90 -5.34
CA PHE A 171 17.89 1.94 -4.89
C PHE A 171 17.83 0.72 -5.81
N TRP A 172 17.69 0.94 -7.13
CA TRP A 172 17.66 -0.15 -8.11
C TRP A 172 18.92 -1.02 -8.06
N ARG A 173 20.11 -0.40 -8.00
CA ARG A 173 21.37 -1.14 -7.97
C ARG A 173 21.50 -2.03 -6.74
N LYS A 174 21.13 -1.53 -5.56
CA LYS A 174 21.14 -2.32 -4.32
C LYS A 174 20.17 -3.50 -4.38
N MET A 175 18.92 -3.25 -4.81
CA MET A 175 17.92 -4.31 -4.99
C MET A 175 18.39 -5.37 -6.01
N LYS A 176 18.91 -4.95 -7.18
CA LYS A 176 19.39 -5.87 -8.22
C LYS A 176 20.59 -6.68 -7.77
N LYS A 177 21.55 -6.07 -7.06
CA LYS A 177 22.73 -6.75 -6.51
C LYS A 177 22.33 -7.89 -5.58
N VAL A 178 21.44 -7.63 -4.61
CA VAL A 178 20.94 -8.65 -3.68
C VAL A 178 20.18 -9.75 -4.43
N PHE A 179 19.30 -9.37 -5.36
CA PHE A 179 18.55 -10.33 -6.15
C PHE A 179 19.47 -11.29 -6.93
N ASP A 180 20.44 -10.74 -7.66
CA ASP A 180 21.35 -11.52 -8.50
C ASP A 180 22.25 -12.45 -7.68
N ALA A 181 22.71 -11.99 -6.52
CA ALA A 181 23.59 -12.78 -5.65
C ALA A 181 22.84 -13.91 -4.93
N ASP A 182 21.67 -13.62 -4.35
CA ASP A 182 21.10 -14.48 -3.31
C ASP A 182 19.76 -15.16 -3.69
N TYR A 183 19.09 -14.66 -4.72
CA TYR A 183 17.70 -15.02 -5.03
C TYR A 183 17.46 -15.50 -6.45
N LYS A 184 18.18 -14.99 -7.45
CA LYS A 184 17.90 -15.25 -8.87
C LYS A 184 17.74 -16.74 -9.19
N GLU A 185 18.69 -17.57 -8.76
CA GLU A 185 18.65 -19.02 -9.00
C GLU A 185 17.41 -19.68 -8.37
N LYS A 186 17.02 -19.24 -7.15
CA LYS A 186 15.83 -19.74 -6.45
C LYS A 186 14.55 -19.38 -7.19
N TYR A 187 14.47 -18.16 -7.72
CA TYR A 187 13.34 -17.70 -8.53
C TYR A 187 13.24 -18.40 -9.89
N VAL A 188 14.38 -18.69 -10.52
CA VAL A 188 14.43 -19.52 -11.74
C VAL A 188 13.94 -20.94 -11.45
N ALA A 189 14.40 -21.56 -10.36
CA ALA A 189 13.97 -22.89 -9.95
C ALA A 189 12.46 -22.94 -9.64
N ALA A 190 11.90 -21.89 -9.03
CA ALA A 190 10.46 -21.74 -8.80
C ALA A 190 9.66 -21.40 -10.08
N GLY A 191 10.31 -21.15 -11.21
CA GLY A 191 9.66 -20.84 -12.49
C GLY A 191 9.03 -19.44 -12.57
N LEU A 192 9.34 -18.56 -11.62
CA LEU A 192 8.69 -17.24 -11.47
C LEU A 192 9.18 -16.20 -12.48
N LEU A 193 10.37 -16.39 -13.08
CA LEU A 193 10.96 -15.40 -14.00
C LEU A 193 10.64 -15.62 -15.49
N LYS A 194 9.83 -16.63 -15.83
CA LYS A 194 9.53 -16.98 -17.23
C LYS A 194 8.82 -15.83 -17.98
N GLY A 195 7.89 -15.15 -17.31
CA GLY A 195 7.13 -14.04 -17.88
C GLY A 195 7.90 -12.72 -17.98
N CYS A 196 9.08 -12.63 -17.37
CA CYS A 196 9.85 -11.39 -17.24
C CYS A 196 11.26 -11.48 -17.85
N GLY A 197 11.50 -12.49 -18.72
CA GLY A 197 12.76 -12.62 -19.46
C GLY A 197 13.93 -13.19 -18.64
N GLY A 198 13.67 -13.84 -17.50
CA GLY A 198 14.71 -14.47 -16.69
C GLY A 198 15.49 -13.52 -15.77
N GLU A 199 15.13 -12.25 -15.72
CA GLU A 199 15.80 -11.22 -14.92
C GLU A 199 14.81 -10.52 -13.98
N LEU A 200 15.34 -9.89 -12.93
CA LEU A 200 14.57 -8.90 -12.15
C LEU A 200 14.22 -7.71 -13.06
N VAL A 201 12.95 -7.32 -13.06
CA VAL A 201 12.46 -6.23 -13.89
C VAL A 201 12.35 -4.93 -13.08
N HIS A 202 12.91 -3.87 -13.66
CA HIS A 202 12.65 -2.50 -13.24
C HIS A 202 11.45 -1.93 -14.01
N LEU A 203 10.51 -1.31 -13.30
CA LEU A 203 9.42 -0.53 -13.87
C LEU A 203 9.60 0.95 -13.53
N ILE A 204 9.35 1.82 -14.51
CA ILE A 204 9.13 3.23 -14.22
C ILE A 204 7.79 3.40 -13.49
N SER A 205 7.69 4.31 -12.51
CA SER A 205 6.51 4.40 -11.63
C SER A 205 5.19 4.64 -12.36
N ASP A 206 5.22 5.40 -13.45
CA ASP A 206 4.11 5.59 -14.39
C ASP A 206 3.73 4.33 -15.19
N ALA A 207 4.68 3.43 -15.45
CA ALA A 207 4.33 2.13 -16.00
C ALA A 207 3.76 1.19 -14.93
N ALA A 208 4.22 1.29 -13.69
CA ALA A 208 3.75 0.48 -12.58
C ALA A 208 2.26 0.74 -12.29
N THR A 209 1.81 1.99 -12.25
CA THR A 209 0.37 2.34 -12.14
C THR A 209 -0.46 1.65 -13.23
N MET A 210 -0.02 1.70 -14.49
CA MET A 210 -0.72 0.99 -15.56
C MET A 210 -0.80 -0.52 -15.35
N GLN A 211 0.26 -1.14 -14.82
CA GLN A 211 0.27 -2.59 -14.59
C GLN A 211 -0.59 -2.98 -13.40
N ILE A 212 -0.69 -2.16 -12.35
CA ILE A 212 -1.58 -2.41 -11.21
C ILE A 212 -3.03 -2.56 -11.69
N ILE A 213 -3.47 -1.70 -12.61
CA ILE A 213 -4.82 -1.76 -13.19
C ILE A 213 -4.98 -2.95 -14.15
N ARG A 214 -3.93 -3.32 -14.90
CA ARG A 214 -3.99 -4.38 -15.93
C ARG A 214 -3.82 -5.79 -15.37
N TRP A 215 -2.98 -5.99 -14.37
CA TRP A 215 -2.62 -7.31 -13.84
C TRP A 215 -3.57 -7.76 -12.73
N THR A 216 -4.88 -7.74 -13.00
CA THR A 216 -5.92 -8.16 -12.04
C THR A 216 -5.85 -9.65 -11.69
N GLY A 217 -5.12 -10.45 -12.47
CA GLY A 217 -4.73 -11.82 -12.06
C GLY A 217 -3.86 -11.86 -10.79
N GLY A 218 -3.31 -10.72 -10.35
CA GLY A 218 -2.45 -10.61 -9.18
C GLY A 218 -1.14 -11.38 -9.33
N GLY A 219 -0.56 -11.83 -8.22
CA GLY A 219 0.64 -12.69 -8.24
C GLY A 219 1.95 -11.95 -8.53
N PHE A 220 1.98 -10.63 -8.30
CA PHE A 220 3.16 -9.79 -8.45
C PHE A 220 3.49 -9.04 -7.15
N GLY A 221 4.75 -8.71 -6.98
CA GLY A 221 5.26 -7.92 -5.86
C GLY A 221 5.94 -6.66 -6.37
N MET A 222 5.79 -5.53 -5.68
CA MET A 222 6.48 -4.28 -6.03
C MET A 222 7.23 -3.68 -4.85
N ALA A 223 8.47 -3.26 -5.06
CA ALA A 223 9.26 -2.50 -4.08
C ALA A 223 9.65 -1.13 -4.62
N CYS A 224 9.45 -0.07 -3.84
CA CYS A 224 9.75 1.31 -4.28
C CYS A 224 10.04 2.29 -3.14
N HIS A 225 10.32 3.55 -3.50
CA HIS A 225 10.59 4.62 -2.55
C HIS A 225 9.33 5.01 -1.76
N ASN A 226 9.53 5.70 -0.65
CA ASN A 226 8.50 6.09 0.30
C ASN A 226 7.27 6.78 -0.35
N TYR A 227 7.49 7.79 -1.19
CA TYR A 227 6.39 8.54 -1.83
C TYR A 227 5.69 7.74 -2.93
N ASP A 228 6.45 7.16 -3.87
CA ASP A 228 5.89 6.28 -4.92
C ASP A 228 5.05 5.15 -4.29
N GLY A 229 5.53 4.57 -3.18
CA GLY A 229 4.85 3.46 -2.51
C GLY A 229 3.59 3.86 -1.80
N ASP A 230 3.47 5.10 -1.34
CA ASP A 230 2.20 5.60 -0.82
C ASP A 230 1.15 5.64 -1.92
N MET A 231 1.48 6.31 -3.04
CA MET A 231 0.55 6.52 -4.15
C MET A 231 0.14 5.21 -4.82
N LEU A 232 1.11 4.33 -5.10
CA LEU A 232 0.86 3.06 -5.80
C LEU A 232 0.09 2.06 -4.92
N THR A 233 0.24 2.10 -3.60
CA THR A 233 -0.51 1.19 -2.72
C THR A 233 -1.94 1.64 -2.49
N ASP A 234 -2.22 2.95 -2.55
CA ASP A 234 -3.59 3.46 -2.58
C ASP A 234 -4.29 3.05 -3.89
N GLU A 235 -3.56 3.04 -5.01
CA GLU A 235 -4.07 2.51 -6.28
C GLU A 235 -4.35 0.99 -6.20
N VAL A 236 -3.43 0.21 -5.63
CA VAL A 236 -3.65 -1.22 -5.36
C VAL A 236 -4.89 -1.43 -4.49
N ALA A 237 -5.09 -0.60 -3.46
CA ALA A 237 -6.27 -0.65 -2.60
C ALA A 237 -7.57 -0.48 -3.40
N GLN A 238 -7.60 0.53 -4.27
CA GLN A 238 -8.76 0.84 -5.10
C GLN A 238 -9.05 -0.26 -6.13
N VAL A 239 -8.02 -0.79 -6.79
CA VAL A 239 -8.20 -1.92 -7.71
C VAL A 239 -8.69 -3.15 -6.95
N HIS A 240 -8.19 -3.40 -5.74
CA HIS A 240 -8.52 -4.61 -4.99
C HIS A 240 -9.93 -4.59 -4.41
N ARG A 241 -10.31 -3.51 -3.70
CA ARG A 241 -11.67 -3.25 -3.20
C ARG A 241 -11.77 -1.86 -2.57
N SER A 242 -11.01 -1.65 -1.50
CA SER A 242 -10.95 -0.42 -0.70
C SER A 242 -9.71 -0.48 0.21
N PRO A 243 -9.30 0.64 0.86
CA PRO A 243 -8.18 0.66 1.81
C PRO A 243 -8.30 -0.36 2.95
N GLY A 244 -9.51 -0.76 3.34
CA GLY A 244 -9.73 -1.78 4.39
C GLY A 244 -9.26 -3.19 4.02
N PHE A 245 -9.00 -3.45 2.74
CA PHE A 245 -8.50 -4.73 2.22
C PHE A 245 -6.99 -4.72 1.95
N ILE A 246 -6.26 -3.71 2.43
CA ILE A 246 -4.81 -3.63 2.35
C ILE A 246 -4.24 -3.58 3.77
N THR A 247 -3.26 -4.42 4.05
CA THR A 247 -2.47 -4.35 5.29
C THR A 247 -1.52 -3.16 5.26
N SER A 248 -1.07 -2.65 6.41
CA SER A 248 0.02 -1.67 6.47
C SER A 248 0.89 -2.02 7.65
N ASN A 249 2.03 -2.68 7.37
CA ASN A 249 2.88 -3.24 8.41
C ASN A 249 4.29 -2.65 8.33
N LEU A 250 4.66 -1.81 9.29
CA LEU A 250 6.03 -1.32 9.40
C LEU A 250 6.95 -2.44 9.91
N VAL A 251 7.99 -2.74 9.13
CA VAL A 251 9.09 -3.62 9.54
C VAL A 251 10.32 -2.77 9.77
N GLY A 252 10.80 -2.79 11.01
CA GLY A 252 12.03 -2.16 11.46
C GLY A 252 12.99 -3.18 12.08
N LYS A 253 14.09 -2.68 12.64
CA LYS A 253 15.18 -3.50 13.18
C LYS A 253 15.65 -2.95 14.52
N SER A 254 15.68 -3.80 15.53
CA SER A 254 16.29 -3.49 16.83
C SER A 254 17.82 -3.43 16.73
N GLU A 255 18.46 -2.99 17.82
CA GLU A 255 19.93 -2.99 17.93
C GLU A 255 20.52 -4.41 18.00
N ASP A 256 19.77 -5.39 18.51
CA ASP A 256 20.18 -6.81 18.56
C ASP A 256 19.91 -7.56 17.25
N GLY A 257 19.33 -6.89 16.24
CA GLY A 257 19.04 -7.43 14.92
C GLY A 257 17.69 -8.14 14.79
N SER A 258 16.91 -8.28 15.87
CA SER A 258 15.52 -8.75 15.80
C SER A 258 14.61 -7.75 15.05
N LEU A 259 13.56 -8.28 14.43
CA LEU A 259 12.61 -7.46 13.69
C LEU A 259 11.60 -6.82 14.64
N ILE A 260 11.49 -5.50 14.57
CA ILE A 260 10.39 -4.76 15.18
C ILE A 260 9.28 -4.68 14.14
N LYS A 261 8.08 -5.15 14.46
CA LYS A 261 6.92 -5.07 13.56
C LYS A 261 5.79 -4.31 14.20
N GLU A 262 5.33 -3.28 13.50
CA GLU A 262 4.08 -2.60 13.78
C GLU A 262 3.06 -2.92 12.69
N PHE A 263 1.81 -3.06 13.10
CA PHE A 263 0.69 -3.44 12.26
C PHE A 263 -0.43 -2.42 12.43
N GLU A 264 -0.87 -1.85 11.32
CA GLU A 264 -2.02 -0.93 11.25
C GLU A 264 -2.91 -1.29 10.04
N ALA A 265 -4.16 -0.82 10.09
CA ALA A 265 -5.01 -0.81 8.90
C ALA A 265 -4.59 0.33 7.96
N SER A 266 -4.84 0.19 6.66
CA SER A 266 -4.47 1.24 5.68
C SER A 266 -5.46 2.42 5.61
N HIS A 267 -6.58 2.37 6.32
CA HIS A 267 -7.59 3.44 6.35
C HIS A 267 -7.35 4.43 7.51
N GLY A 268 -7.98 5.61 7.42
CA GLY A 268 -8.02 6.61 8.49
C GLY A 268 -9.03 6.29 9.60
N THR A 269 -9.36 7.28 10.42
CA THR A 269 -10.30 7.15 11.56
C THR A 269 -11.78 7.16 11.17
N VAL A 270 -12.10 7.23 9.87
CA VAL A 270 -13.48 7.17 9.33
C VAL A 270 -14.42 8.18 9.99
N ALA A 271 -14.05 9.47 9.88
CA ALA A 271 -14.70 10.57 10.61
C ALA A 271 -16.18 10.76 10.23
N ASP A 272 -16.56 10.45 9.00
CA ASP A 272 -17.93 10.42 8.51
C ASP A 272 -18.80 9.41 9.29
N LEU A 273 -18.36 8.16 9.42
CA LEU A 273 -19.05 7.16 10.24
C LEU A 273 -19.06 7.54 11.72
N TRP A 274 -18.00 8.18 12.22
CA TRP A 274 -17.97 8.69 13.58
C TRP A 274 -19.06 9.74 13.83
N HIS A 275 -19.26 10.68 12.90
CA HIS A 275 -20.34 11.67 13.02
C HIS A 275 -21.73 11.05 12.90
N MET A 276 -21.92 10.01 12.07
CA MET A 276 -23.16 9.23 12.02
C MET A 276 -23.44 8.56 13.37
N HIS A 277 -22.44 7.88 13.94
CA HIS A 277 -22.53 7.24 15.25
C HIS A 277 -22.92 8.24 16.35
N LEU A 278 -22.30 9.44 16.37
CA LEU A 278 -22.66 10.50 17.32
C LEU A 278 -24.10 11.01 17.18
N ARG A 279 -24.71 10.87 16.00
CA ARG A 279 -26.13 11.19 15.77
C ARG A 279 -27.07 10.03 16.09
N GLY A 280 -26.55 8.88 16.52
CA GLY A 280 -27.33 7.66 16.79
C GLY A 280 -27.79 6.95 15.52
N GLU A 281 -27.18 7.26 14.37
CA GLU A 281 -27.43 6.58 13.10
C GLU A 281 -26.68 5.24 13.05
N GLU A 282 -27.23 4.27 12.32
CA GLU A 282 -26.54 3.00 12.08
C GLU A 282 -25.26 3.22 11.26
N THR A 283 -24.21 2.49 11.60
CA THR A 283 -22.95 2.46 10.84
C THR A 283 -22.63 1.04 10.39
N SER A 284 -21.78 0.88 9.38
CA SER A 284 -21.29 -0.43 8.94
C SER A 284 -19.82 -0.34 8.55
N MET A 285 -18.96 -0.13 9.56
CA MET A 285 -17.51 -0.08 9.38
C MET A 285 -16.96 -1.50 9.25
N ASN A 286 -16.31 -1.81 8.13
CA ASN A 286 -15.59 -3.07 7.95
C ASN A 286 -14.33 -3.11 8.82
N PRO A 287 -14.24 -4.00 9.84
CA PRO A 287 -13.09 -4.04 10.74
C PRO A 287 -11.95 -4.93 10.24
N LEU A 288 -12.06 -5.52 9.04
CA LEU A 288 -11.14 -6.54 8.51
C LEU A 288 -9.67 -6.12 8.60
N GLY A 289 -9.33 -4.91 8.12
CA GLY A 289 -7.96 -4.40 8.15
C GLY A 289 -7.40 -4.29 9.56
N MET A 290 -8.18 -3.76 10.51
CA MET A 290 -7.77 -3.60 11.91
C MET A 290 -7.64 -4.95 12.62
N VAL A 291 -8.55 -5.89 12.37
CA VAL A 291 -8.46 -7.24 12.93
C VAL A 291 -7.22 -7.95 12.38
N VAL A 292 -6.98 -7.92 11.07
CA VAL A 292 -5.78 -8.53 10.48
C VAL A 292 -4.50 -7.93 11.06
N ALA A 293 -4.46 -6.61 11.27
CA ALA A 293 -3.34 -5.94 11.92
C ALA A 293 -3.15 -6.40 13.38
N LEU A 294 -4.21 -6.44 14.18
CA LEU A 294 -4.16 -6.89 15.57
C LEU A 294 -3.69 -8.35 15.67
N LEU A 295 -4.26 -9.24 14.86
CA LEU A 295 -3.87 -10.65 14.84
C LEU A 295 -2.41 -10.82 14.40
N GLY A 296 -1.93 -10.03 13.43
CA GLY A 296 -0.52 -10.02 13.02
C GLY A 296 0.42 -9.57 14.14
N ALA A 297 0.04 -8.54 14.91
CA ALA A 297 0.79 -8.09 16.07
C ALA A 297 0.85 -9.15 17.17
N MET A 298 -0.27 -9.85 17.44
CA MET A 298 -0.32 -10.97 18.38
C MET A 298 0.57 -12.14 17.93
N ASP A 299 0.47 -12.53 16.66
CA ASP A 299 1.29 -13.61 16.08
C ASP A 299 2.79 -13.26 16.16
N HIS A 300 3.18 -12.02 15.86
CA HIS A 300 4.59 -11.58 15.99
C HIS A 300 5.04 -11.50 17.46
N ALA A 301 4.19 -11.06 18.38
CA ALA A 301 4.49 -11.08 19.80
C ALA A 301 4.76 -12.52 20.30
N ALA A 302 4.01 -13.50 19.81
CA ALA A 302 4.22 -14.91 20.11
C ALA A 302 5.49 -15.52 19.47
N VAL A 303 6.01 -14.91 18.39
CA VAL A 303 7.33 -15.27 17.83
C VAL A 303 8.45 -14.71 18.69
N LEU A 304 8.29 -13.50 19.22
CA LEU A 304 9.28 -12.85 20.10
C LEU A 304 9.31 -13.48 21.51
N ASP A 305 8.14 -13.85 22.05
CA ASP A 305 7.99 -14.59 23.31
C ASP A 305 7.09 -15.82 23.10
N PRO A 306 7.70 -17.02 22.97
CA PRO A 306 6.95 -18.24 22.65
C PRO A 306 6.18 -18.84 23.83
N THR A 307 6.19 -18.22 25.03
CA THR A 307 5.57 -18.77 26.25
C THR A 307 4.12 -19.22 26.05
N ASN A 308 3.33 -18.47 25.28
CA ASN A 308 1.93 -18.78 24.99
C ASN A 308 1.65 -19.00 23.49
N GLN A 309 2.67 -19.33 22.69
CA GLN A 309 2.56 -19.33 21.22
C GLN A 309 1.40 -20.19 20.71
N ALA A 310 1.24 -21.41 21.21
CA ALA A 310 0.16 -22.30 20.79
C ALA A 310 -1.24 -21.73 21.07
N ALA A 311 -1.45 -21.11 22.24
CA ALA A 311 -2.71 -20.50 22.61
C ALA A 311 -3.02 -19.25 21.77
N VAL A 312 -2.00 -18.41 21.52
CA VAL A 312 -2.11 -17.24 20.65
C VAL A 312 -2.45 -17.67 19.23
N THR A 313 -1.67 -18.57 18.62
CA THR A 313 -1.93 -19.07 17.27
C THR A 313 -3.32 -19.69 17.13
N LYS A 314 -3.76 -20.47 18.14
CA LYS A 314 -5.11 -21.03 18.13
C LYS A 314 -6.17 -19.93 18.11
N PHE A 315 -6.03 -18.91 18.94
CA PHE A 315 -6.98 -17.78 18.97
C PHE A 315 -6.96 -16.99 17.66
N THR A 316 -5.77 -16.63 17.15
CA THR A 316 -5.65 -15.78 15.96
C THR A 316 -6.17 -16.48 14.71
N VAL A 317 -5.89 -17.78 14.53
CA VAL A 317 -6.43 -18.57 13.43
C VAL A 317 -7.95 -18.68 13.51
N ASN A 318 -8.51 -18.97 14.69
CA ASN A 318 -9.96 -19.06 14.87
C ASN A 318 -10.67 -17.71 14.71
N CYS A 319 -10.10 -16.62 15.20
CA CYS A 319 -10.64 -15.27 15.05
C CYS A 319 -10.67 -14.84 13.58
N ARG A 320 -9.57 -15.05 12.86
CA ARG A 320 -9.48 -14.77 11.41
C ARG A 320 -10.53 -15.56 10.63
N GLU A 321 -10.67 -16.85 10.93
CA GLU A 321 -11.63 -17.69 10.26
C GLU A 321 -13.09 -17.34 10.60
N ALA A 322 -13.40 -16.92 11.83
CA ALA A 322 -14.74 -16.45 12.19
C ALA A 322 -15.13 -15.18 11.41
N VAL A 323 -14.21 -14.24 11.24
CA VAL A 323 -14.38 -13.04 10.40
C VAL A 323 -14.60 -13.43 8.94
N TYR A 324 -13.76 -14.32 8.40
CA TYR A 324 -13.86 -14.75 6.99
C TYR A 324 -15.16 -15.52 6.72
N ALA A 325 -15.56 -16.40 7.64
CA ALA A 325 -16.81 -17.13 7.56
C ALA A 325 -18.02 -16.19 7.55
N ALA A 326 -18.02 -15.15 8.39
CA ALA A 326 -19.09 -14.14 8.40
C ALA A 326 -19.27 -13.49 7.03
N PHE A 327 -18.19 -13.05 6.38
CA PHE A 327 -18.27 -12.50 5.02
C PHE A 327 -18.76 -13.52 3.99
N ARG A 328 -18.23 -14.76 3.99
CA ARG A 328 -18.63 -15.81 3.04
C ARG A 328 -20.11 -16.19 3.15
N GLU A 329 -20.64 -16.15 4.37
CA GLU A 329 -22.01 -16.59 4.68
C GLU A 329 -23.05 -15.48 4.55
N GLY A 330 -22.69 -14.33 3.95
CA GLY A 330 -23.64 -13.24 3.78
C GLY A 330 -23.82 -12.36 5.01
N ARG A 331 -23.09 -12.63 6.11
CA ARG A 331 -23.14 -11.90 7.39
C ARG A 331 -22.01 -10.87 7.52
N GLY A 332 -21.53 -10.33 6.41
CA GLY A 332 -20.50 -9.28 6.36
C GLY A 332 -21.07 -7.88 6.56
N THR A 333 -20.19 -6.89 6.66
CA THR A 333 -20.55 -5.46 6.61
C THR A 333 -21.04 -5.03 5.23
N ARG A 334 -21.74 -3.89 5.17
CA ARG A 334 -22.47 -3.42 3.98
C ARG A 334 -21.58 -3.13 2.77
N ASP A 335 -20.32 -2.79 2.99
CA ASP A 335 -19.33 -2.54 1.93
C ASP A 335 -19.06 -3.78 1.06
N LEU A 336 -19.19 -5.00 1.61
CA LEU A 336 -19.02 -6.25 0.85
C LEU A 336 -20.35 -6.92 0.54
N ASN A 337 -21.34 -6.77 1.42
CA ASN A 337 -22.59 -7.52 1.37
C ASN A 337 -23.80 -6.70 0.88
N GLY A 338 -23.59 -5.43 0.52
CA GLY A 338 -24.64 -4.52 0.07
C GLY A 338 -25.54 -4.05 1.22
N PRO A 339 -26.72 -3.47 0.91
CA PRO A 339 -27.64 -2.93 1.93
C PRO A 339 -28.08 -3.93 3.01
N GLU A 340 -28.14 -5.22 2.65
CA GLU A 340 -28.49 -6.33 3.56
C GLU A 340 -27.33 -6.73 4.50
N GLY A 341 -26.16 -6.10 4.35
CA GLY A 341 -25.03 -6.29 5.25
C GLY A 341 -25.31 -5.80 6.67
N LEU A 342 -24.62 -6.39 7.63
CA LEU A 342 -24.77 -6.11 9.04
C LEU A 342 -24.25 -4.70 9.40
N THR A 343 -24.82 -4.09 10.43
CA THR A 343 -24.22 -2.92 11.08
C THR A 343 -22.89 -3.29 11.75
N THR A 344 -22.11 -2.29 12.15
CA THR A 344 -20.84 -2.48 12.87
C THR A 344 -21.02 -3.38 14.10
N GLU A 345 -22.03 -3.11 14.92
CA GLU A 345 -22.33 -3.84 16.15
C GLU A 345 -22.81 -5.27 15.86
N GLN A 346 -23.75 -5.42 14.93
CA GLN A 346 -24.28 -6.72 14.53
C GLN A 346 -23.18 -7.64 13.96
N PHE A 347 -22.25 -7.09 13.18
CA PHE A 347 -21.12 -7.84 12.65
C PHE A 347 -20.21 -8.34 13.77
N VAL A 348 -19.85 -7.47 14.71
CA VAL A 348 -19.02 -7.83 15.88
C VAL A 348 -19.68 -8.92 16.71
N GLU A 349 -20.99 -8.79 17.01
CA GLU A 349 -21.75 -9.82 17.73
C GLU A 349 -21.79 -11.16 16.98
N SER A 350 -21.98 -11.12 15.65
CA SER A 350 -22.02 -12.31 14.80
C SER A 350 -20.69 -13.06 14.82
N VAL A 351 -19.57 -12.32 14.70
CA VAL A 351 -18.22 -12.89 14.78
C VAL A 351 -17.90 -13.41 16.18
N ALA A 352 -18.28 -12.69 17.23
CA ALA A 352 -18.05 -13.11 18.61
C ALA A 352 -18.78 -14.43 18.93
N ALA A 353 -20.03 -14.57 18.48
CA ALA A 353 -20.81 -15.79 18.67
C ALA A 353 -20.18 -16.99 17.94
N ASP A 354 -19.65 -16.81 16.74
CA ASP A 354 -18.95 -17.86 15.99
C ASP A 354 -17.59 -18.21 16.62
N LEU A 355 -16.81 -17.20 16.99
CA LEU A 355 -15.53 -17.39 17.66
C LEU A 355 -15.67 -18.15 18.98
N ALA A 356 -16.68 -17.84 19.78
CA ALA A 356 -16.94 -18.56 21.04
C ALA A 356 -17.20 -20.06 20.80
N LYS A 357 -17.97 -20.41 19.76
CA LYS A 357 -18.22 -21.82 19.39
C LYS A 357 -16.93 -22.50 18.96
N ARG A 358 -16.12 -21.84 18.11
CA ARG A 358 -14.84 -22.38 17.63
C ARG A 358 -13.85 -22.63 18.76
N MET A 359 -13.73 -21.68 19.68
CA MET A 359 -12.83 -21.80 20.83
C MET A 359 -13.24 -22.92 21.79
N ALA A 360 -14.54 -23.23 21.89
CA ALA A 360 -15.06 -24.32 22.71
C ALA A 360 -14.79 -25.72 22.12
N LEU A 361 -14.57 -25.84 20.80
CA LEU A 361 -14.23 -27.12 20.15
C LEU A 361 -12.77 -27.54 20.37
N ASP A 362 -11.93 -26.66 20.91
CA ASP A 362 -10.50 -26.88 21.16
C ASP A 362 -9.65 -27.22 19.91
N GLU A 363 -10.15 -26.88 18.72
CA GLU A 363 -9.50 -27.20 17.44
C GLU A 363 -8.93 -25.96 16.74
N VAL A 364 -7.89 -26.17 15.92
CA VAL A 364 -7.41 -25.18 14.94
C VAL A 364 -8.04 -25.56 13.60
N PRO A 365 -8.84 -24.68 12.98
CA PRO A 365 -9.54 -25.02 11.74
C PRO A 365 -8.52 -25.26 10.63
N ALA A 366 -8.78 -26.28 9.83
CA ALA A 366 -8.05 -26.48 8.58
C ALA A 366 -8.27 -25.27 7.64
N PRO A 367 -7.29 -24.91 6.80
CA PRO A 367 -7.46 -23.86 5.81
C PRO A 367 -8.72 -24.11 4.95
N TYR A 368 -9.58 -23.10 4.85
CA TYR A 368 -10.77 -23.20 4.02
C TYR A 368 -10.37 -23.39 2.55
N VAL A 369 -10.84 -24.48 1.94
CA VAL A 369 -10.68 -24.76 0.51
C VAL A 369 -12.00 -24.42 -0.18
N PRO A 370 -12.06 -23.38 -1.02
CA PRO A 370 -13.27 -23.06 -1.76
C PRO A 370 -13.68 -24.25 -2.65
N ALA A 371 -14.98 -24.53 -2.71
CA ALA A 371 -15.50 -25.44 -3.73
C ALA A 371 -15.12 -24.92 -5.13
N PRO A 372 -14.88 -25.79 -6.12
CA PRO A 372 -14.66 -25.36 -7.50
C PRO A 372 -15.80 -24.44 -7.93
N GLN A 373 -15.49 -23.18 -8.19
CA GLN A 373 -16.51 -22.26 -8.68
C GLN A 373 -16.84 -22.65 -10.13
N GLU A 374 -18.08 -23.04 -10.39
CA GLU A 374 -18.62 -22.94 -11.75
C GLU A 374 -18.51 -21.47 -12.17
N GLU A 375 -17.99 -21.20 -13.37
CA GLU A 375 -17.95 -19.86 -13.96
C GLU A 375 -19.38 -19.32 -14.11
N LYS A 376 -19.94 -18.75 -13.05
CA LYS A 376 -21.15 -17.95 -13.15
C LYS A 376 -20.76 -16.64 -13.82
N ARG A 377 -21.04 -16.54 -15.12
CA ARG A 377 -21.10 -15.29 -15.87
C ARG A 377 -22.13 -14.37 -15.20
N GLY A 378 -21.64 -13.34 -14.52
CA GLY A 378 -22.47 -12.33 -13.88
C GLY A 378 -21.91 -11.95 -12.52
N SER A 379 -21.14 -10.87 -12.48
CA SER A 379 -20.70 -10.26 -11.22
C SER A 379 -21.91 -9.75 -10.45
N ARG A 380 -22.19 -10.31 -9.28
CA ARG A 380 -23.18 -9.78 -8.31
C ARG A 380 -22.74 -8.46 -7.65
N LEU A 381 -21.53 -7.97 -7.93
CA LEU A 381 -20.90 -6.82 -7.26
C LEU A 381 -21.45 -5.45 -7.69
N VAL A 382 -22.31 -5.38 -8.71
CA VAL A 382 -22.72 -4.09 -9.30
C VAL A 382 -23.86 -3.43 -8.52
N GLY A 383 -24.68 -4.18 -7.78
CA GLY A 383 -25.93 -3.68 -7.19
C GLY A 383 -25.77 -2.54 -6.17
N ALA A 384 -24.76 -2.60 -5.29
CA ALA A 384 -24.59 -1.60 -4.22
C ALA A 384 -23.93 -0.29 -4.68
N ALA A 385 -23.26 -0.29 -5.84
CA ALA A 385 -22.62 0.90 -6.40
C ALA A 385 -23.56 1.75 -7.26
N TYR A 386 -24.75 1.26 -7.62
CA TYR A 386 -25.68 1.98 -8.50
C TYR A 386 -26.28 3.25 -7.85
N GLU A 387 -26.39 3.30 -6.53
CA GLU A 387 -27.00 4.45 -5.83
C GLU A 387 -26.02 5.61 -5.59
N GLU A 388 -24.71 5.35 -5.63
CA GLU A 388 -23.64 6.34 -5.38
C GLU A 388 -22.97 6.85 -6.67
N ILE A 389 -23.29 6.25 -7.83
CA ILE A 389 -22.77 6.71 -9.12
C ILE A 389 -23.54 7.92 -9.63
N ASP A 390 -22.80 8.89 -10.16
CA ASP A 390 -23.33 9.98 -10.95
C ASP A 390 -23.82 9.42 -12.30
N GLU A 391 -25.09 8.98 -12.35
CA GLU A 391 -25.69 8.35 -13.53
C GLU A 391 -25.57 9.23 -14.78
N ASP A 392 -25.65 10.55 -14.65
CA ASP A 392 -25.57 11.46 -15.78
C ASP A 392 -24.17 11.45 -16.39
N LYS A 393 -23.12 11.43 -15.56
CA LYS A 393 -21.75 11.23 -16.05
C LYS A 393 -21.54 9.84 -16.65
N MET A 394 -22.15 8.80 -16.07
CA MET A 394 -22.06 7.45 -16.62
C MET A 394 -22.75 7.35 -17.98
N LYS A 395 -23.92 7.98 -18.15
CA LYS A 395 -24.62 8.08 -19.45
C LYS A 395 -23.81 8.89 -20.46
N GLN A 396 -23.20 10.01 -20.05
CA GLN A 396 -22.30 10.79 -20.92
C GLN A 396 -21.09 9.96 -21.37
N PHE A 397 -20.51 9.19 -20.45
CA PHE A 397 -19.39 8.32 -20.76
C PHE A 397 -19.80 7.15 -21.68
N PHE A 398 -20.95 6.54 -21.43
CA PHE A 398 -21.51 5.49 -22.28
C PHE A 398 -21.76 6.00 -23.70
N ASN A 399 -22.51 7.10 -23.84
CA ASN A 399 -22.86 7.70 -25.13
C ASN A 399 -21.65 8.21 -25.93
N LYS A 400 -20.50 8.42 -25.26
CA LYS A 400 -19.25 8.78 -25.95
C LYS A 400 -18.73 7.62 -26.79
N PHE A 401 -18.94 6.38 -26.35
CA PHE A 401 -18.39 5.18 -26.97
C PHE A 401 -19.43 4.31 -27.66
N ASP A 402 -20.73 4.50 -27.37
CA ASP A 402 -21.84 4.05 -28.20
C ASP A 402 -21.96 4.96 -29.43
N THR A 403 -21.09 4.73 -30.41
CA THR A 403 -20.91 5.61 -31.57
C THR A 403 -22.04 5.50 -32.57
N ASP A 404 -22.75 4.37 -32.58
CA ASP A 404 -23.92 4.15 -33.43
C ASP A 404 -25.25 4.50 -32.73
N GLY A 405 -25.21 4.77 -31.42
CA GLY A 405 -26.33 5.27 -30.62
C GLY A 405 -27.42 4.23 -30.40
N ASN A 406 -27.08 2.94 -30.52
CA ASN A 406 -28.05 1.86 -30.44
C ASN A 406 -28.36 1.41 -29.00
N GLY A 407 -27.63 1.93 -28.01
CA GLY A 407 -27.77 1.59 -26.60
C GLY A 407 -26.93 0.40 -26.13
N ASP A 408 -26.07 -0.15 -26.99
CA ASP A 408 -25.17 -1.29 -26.76
C ASP A 408 -23.74 -0.94 -27.21
N ILE A 409 -22.72 -1.44 -26.50
CA ILE A 409 -21.31 -1.28 -26.91
C ILE A 409 -20.87 -2.53 -27.67
N SER A 410 -20.58 -2.38 -28.96
CA SER A 410 -20.00 -3.45 -29.77
C SER A 410 -18.56 -3.78 -29.35
N PHE A 411 -18.03 -4.93 -29.79
CA PHE A 411 -16.63 -5.27 -29.50
C PHE A 411 -15.64 -4.25 -30.09
N GLN A 412 -15.97 -3.67 -31.25
CA GLN A 412 -15.11 -2.66 -31.87
C GLN A 412 -15.12 -1.36 -31.06
N GLU A 413 -16.29 -0.88 -30.65
CA GLU A 413 -16.43 0.28 -29.76
C GLU A 413 -15.78 0.03 -28.40
N PHE A 414 -15.85 -1.20 -27.88
CA PHE A 414 -15.12 -1.59 -26.67
C PHE A 414 -13.60 -1.51 -26.87
N VAL A 415 -13.08 -1.99 -28.02
CA VAL A 415 -11.66 -1.87 -28.36
C VAL A 415 -11.27 -0.40 -28.48
N ASP A 416 -12.05 0.40 -29.20
CA ASP A 416 -11.78 1.82 -29.39
C ASP A 416 -11.84 2.59 -28.07
N MET A 417 -12.81 2.27 -27.21
CA MET A 417 -12.89 2.76 -25.82
C MET A 417 -11.64 2.41 -25.04
N THR A 418 -11.21 1.14 -25.04
CA THR A 418 -10.00 0.74 -24.29
C THR A 418 -8.72 1.38 -24.85
N ILE A 419 -8.66 1.66 -26.16
CA ILE A 419 -7.54 2.36 -26.80
C ILE A 419 -7.56 3.85 -26.40
N GLU A 420 -8.72 4.50 -26.47
CA GLU A 420 -8.88 5.91 -26.13
C GLU A 420 -8.61 6.17 -24.64
N LEU A 421 -9.07 5.28 -23.76
CA LEU A 421 -8.77 5.32 -22.33
C LEU A 421 -7.32 4.92 -22.02
N GLY A 422 -6.54 4.47 -23.00
CA GLY A 422 -5.14 4.08 -22.83
C GLY A 422 -4.92 2.78 -22.06
N ILE A 423 -5.98 2.00 -21.82
CA ILE A 423 -5.95 0.77 -21.03
C ILE A 423 -5.79 -0.49 -21.87
N ALA A 424 -5.97 -0.41 -23.20
CA ALA A 424 -5.83 -1.53 -24.12
C ALA A 424 -4.49 -2.27 -23.94
N PRO A 425 -4.50 -3.59 -23.71
CA PRO A 425 -3.28 -4.37 -23.53
C PRO A 425 -2.46 -4.39 -24.82
N LYS A 426 -1.18 -4.04 -24.73
CA LYS A 426 -0.25 -4.05 -25.87
C LYS A 426 0.36 -5.45 -26.04
N LYS A 427 0.58 -5.86 -27.30
CA LYS A 427 1.33 -7.08 -27.60
C LYS A 427 2.76 -7.01 -27.03
N PRO A 428 3.36 -8.12 -26.57
CA PRO A 428 4.71 -8.14 -25.99
C PRO A 428 5.76 -7.43 -26.85
N ASP A 429 5.74 -7.65 -28.17
CA ASP A 429 6.68 -7.03 -29.12
C ASP A 429 6.51 -5.51 -29.22
N ALA A 430 5.30 -5.01 -29.03
CA ALA A 430 5.01 -3.58 -29.02
C ALA A 430 5.49 -2.91 -27.72
N VAL A 431 5.43 -3.63 -26.59
CA VAL A 431 5.98 -3.18 -25.30
C VAL A 431 7.51 -3.13 -25.34
N MET A 432 8.15 -4.17 -25.88
CA MET A 432 9.61 -4.20 -26.04
C MET A 432 10.13 -3.12 -26.99
N LYS A 433 9.44 -2.86 -28.11
CA LYS A 433 9.79 -1.72 -29.00
C LYS A 433 9.67 -0.37 -28.30
N TYR A 434 8.65 -0.18 -27.46
CA TYR A 434 8.47 1.07 -26.71
C TYR A 434 9.61 1.29 -25.70
N GLN A 435 9.96 0.25 -24.94
CA GLN A 435 11.05 0.29 -23.96
C GLN A 435 12.44 0.46 -24.61
N ALA A 436 12.67 -0.18 -25.76
CA ALA A 436 13.92 -0.05 -26.52
C ALA A 436 14.06 1.31 -27.22
N SER A 437 12.94 1.99 -27.54
CA SER A 437 12.96 3.21 -28.34
C SER A 437 13.36 4.49 -27.60
N GLY A 438 13.43 4.49 -26.26
CA GLY A 438 13.95 5.62 -25.46
C GLY A 438 13.46 7.01 -25.89
N ARG A 439 12.22 7.14 -26.39
CA ARG A 439 11.73 8.42 -26.91
C ARG A 439 11.60 9.40 -25.75
N ARG A 440 12.50 10.40 -25.77
CA ARG A 440 12.47 11.61 -24.98
C ARG A 440 11.07 12.22 -25.07
N ALA A 441 10.39 12.37 -23.94
CA ALA A 441 9.26 13.28 -23.82
C ALA A 441 9.80 14.71 -23.78
N ALA A 442 10.31 15.19 -24.90
CA ALA A 442 10.69 16.57 -25.15
C ALA A 442 10.77 16.71 -26.67
N GLU A 443 9.70 17.22 -27.27
CA GLU A 443 9.54 17.72 -28.65
C GLU A 443 8.17 17.29 -29.20
N VAL A 444 7.10 17.98 -28.78
CA VAL A 444 6.04 18.49 -29.69
C VAL A 444 5.36 19.66 -28.96
N ILE A 445 5.96 20.85 -29.04
CA ILE A 445 5.21 22.12 -29.08
C ILE A 445 5.88 22.91 -30.21
N GLU A 446 5.50 22.60 -31.45
CA GLU A 446 5.64 23.59 -32.52
C GLU A 446 4.40 24.46 -32.48
N THR A 447 4.59 25.71 -32.07
CA THR A 447 3.63 26.79 -32.25
C THR A 447 3.46 27.09 -33.74
N PRO A 448 2.24 27.25 -34.26
CA PRO A 448 2.04 27.79 -35.59
C PRO A 448 2.31 29.31 -35.58
N LYS A 449 2.94 29.79 -36.66
CA LYS A 449 3.18 31.21 -36.96
C LYS A 449 1.90 31.99 -37.22
#